data_AF-A0A0J6INY7-F1
#
_entry.id   AF-A0A0J6INY7-F1
#
_cell.length_a   1.000
_cell.length_b   1.000
_cell.length_c   1.000
_cell.angle_alpha   90.00
_cell.angle_beta   90.00
_cell.angle_gamma   90.00
#
_symmetry.space_group_name_H-M   'P 1'
#
loop_
_entity.id
_entity.type
_entity.pdbx_description
1 polymer ?
#
loop_
_entity_poly.entity_id
_entity_poly.type
_entity_poly.pdbx_seq_one_letter_code
_entity_poly.pdbx_strand_id
1 'polypeptide(L)'
;MAARWGAAKIVLLGYDCQKSGGKAHWHEDHPRGLGNAAALPGWPADFKRLLPMLSGIQVINATRETALDVFPRMNLKEVLDT
;
A
#
# COMPACT_ATOMS: atom_id res chain seq x y z
N MET A 1 10.51 5.54 1.92
CA MET A 1 11.20 6.51 2.80
C MET A 1 11.32 5.97 4.23
N ALA A 2 10.22 5.58 4.89
CA ALA A 2 10.23 5.05 6.27
C ALA A 2 11.37 4.03 6.57
N ALA A 3 11.55 3.02 5.70
CA ALA A 3 12.63 2.05 5.84
C ALA A 3 14.04 2.68 5.86
N ARG A 4 14.31 3.65 4.97
CA ARG A 4 15.60 4.37 4.94
C ARG A 4 15.81 5.27 6.15
N TRP A 5 14.73 5.69 6.81
CA TRP A 5 14.80 6.47 8.04
C TRP A 5 14.89 5.59 9.30
N GLY A 6 15.07 4.28 9.16
CA GLY A 6 15.30 3.38 10.28
C GLY A 6 14.03 2.95 11.01
N ALA A 7 12.86 3.04 10.39
CA ALA A 7 11.63 2.51 10.99
C ALA A 7 11.73 0.99 11.19
N ALA A 8 11.52 0.53 12.42
CA ALA A 8 11.49 -0.90 12.74
C ALA A 8 10.14 -1.57 12.38
N LYS A 9 9.05 -0.79 12.38
CA LYS A 9 7.69 -1.20 12.02
C LYS A 9 7.09 -0.19 11.04
N ILE A 10 6.48 -0.69 9.97
CA ILE A 10 5.78 0.11 8.96
C ILE A 10 4.36 -0.45 8.82
N VAL A 11 3.36 0.42 9.00
CA VAL A 11 1.95 0.08 8.82
C VAL A 11 1.47 0.76 7.55
N LEU A 12 1.02 -0.02 6.58
CA LEU A 12 0.43 0.48 5.34
C LEU A 12 -1.08 0.65 5.53
N LEU A 13 -1.62 1.82 5.20
CA LEU A 13 -3.05 2.11 5.20
C LEU A 13 -3.42 2.92 3.95
N GLY A 14 -4.43 2.46 3.20
CA GLY A 14 -4.83 3.05 1.92
C GLY A 14 -3.94 2.67 0.75
N TYR A 15 -3.20 1.56 0.87
CA TYR A 15 -2.33 1.01 -0.19
C TYR A 15 -3.10 -0.03 -1.00
N ASP A 16 -4.15 0.39 -1.67
CA ASP A 16 -5.08 -0.51 -2.35
C ASP A 16 -4.39 -1.21 -3.53
N CYS A 17 -3.62 -0.47 -4.35
CA CYS A 17 -2.97 -0.99 -5.56
C CYS A 17 -3.92 -1.72 -6.53
N GLN A 18 -5.20 -1.41 -6.45
CA GLN A 18 -6.27 -1.87 -7.34
C GLN A 18 -7.33 -0.78 -7.43
N LYS A 19 -8.34 -1.00 -8.27
CA LYS A 19 -9.59 -0.25 -8.19
C LYS A 19 -10.51 -0.90 -7.16
N SER A 20 -11.14 -0.12 -6.31
CA SER A 20 -12.19 -0.58 -5.39
C SER A 20 -13.54 -0.06 -5.87
N GLY A 21 -14.50 -0.97 -6.08
CA GLY A 21 -15.78 -0.62 -6.70
C GLY A 21 -15.66 0.04 -8.09
N GLY A 22 -14.57 -0.25 -8.82
CA GLY A 22 -14.28 0.37 -10.12
C GLY A 22 -13.64 1.77 -10.06
N LYS A 23 -13.47 2.35 -8.87
CA LYS A 23 -12.85 3.68 -8.69
C LYS A 23 -11.33 3.57 -8.49
N ALA A 24 -10.59 4.52 -9.07
CA ALA A 24 -9.14 4.62 -8.90
C ALA A 24 -8.72 5.24 -7.55
N HIS A 25 -9.64 5.99 -6.94
CA HIS A 25 -9.43 6.76 -5.72
C HIS A 25 -10.63 6.64 -4.77
N TRP A 26 -10.45 7.06 -3.52
CA TRP A 26 -11.54 7.25 -2.56
C TRP A 26 -12.27 8.61 -2.73
N HIS A 27 -11.93 9.34 -3.79
CA HIS A 27 -12.62 10.52 -4.30
C HIS A 27 -12.87 10.35 -5.81
N GLU A 28 -13.54 11.31 -6.44
CA GLU A 28 -13.77 11.29 -7.88
C GLU A 28 -12.47 11.50 -8.67
N ASP A 29 -12.47 11.01 -9.91
CA ASP A 29 -11.34 11.17 -10.83
C ASP A 29 -11.03 12.65 -11.05
N HIS A 30 -9.75 12.95 -11.11
CA HIS A 30 -9.28 14.30 -11.38
C HIS A 30 -9.67 14.74 -12.80
N PRO A 31 -9.91 16.06 -13.00
CA PRO A 31 -10.21 16.60 -14.31
C PRO A 31 -9.05 16.42 -15.29
N ARG A 32 -9.36 16.58 -16.59
CA ARG A 32 -8.38 16.47 -17.68
C ARG A 32 -7.15 17.33 -17.42
N GLY A 33 -5.97 16.73 -17.59
CA GLY A 33 -4.66 17.37 -17.32
C GLY A 33 -3.99 16.86 -16.05
N LEU A 34 -4.74 16.15 -15.19
CA LEU A 34 -4.23 15.45 -14.02
C LEU A 34 -4.34 13.93 -14.22
N GLY A 35 -3.45 13.16 -13.59
CA GLY A 35 -3.40 11.71 -13.73
C GLY A 35 -4.29 10.99 -12.71
N ASN A 36 -4.95 9.89 -13.14
CA ASN A 36 -5.76 9.02 -12.28
C ASN A 36 -5.17 7.61 -12.25
N ALA A 37 -4.23 7.36 -11.32
CA ALA A 37 -3.65 6.05 -10.98
C ALA A 37 -3.39 5.07 -12.17
N ALA A 38 -2.95 5.59 -13.34
CA ALA A 38 -2.87 4.78 -14.57
C ALA A 38 -1.87 3.61 -14.47
N ALA A 39 -0.90 3.70 -13.56
CA ALA A 39 0.13 2.69 -13.32
C ALA A 39 -0.31 1.58 -12.35
N LEU A 40 -1.57 1.56 -11.90
CA LEU A 40 -2.12 0.57 -10.95
C LEU A 40 -1.68 -0.88 -11.21
N PRO A 41 -1.72 -1.42 -12.46
CA PRO A 41 -1.34 -2.81 -12.71
C PRO A 41 0.12 -3.15 -12.38
N GLY A 42 1.02 -2.16 -12.39
CA GLY A 42 2.45 -2.36 -12.13
C GLY A 42 2.81 -2.34 -10.65
N TRP A 43 2.00 -1.68 -9.80
CA TRP A 43 2.38 -1.40 -8.42
C TRP A 43 2.61 -2.67 -7.57
N PRO A 44 1.80 -3.74 -7.65
CA PRO A 44 2.10 -4.96 -6.89
C PRO A 44 3.47 -5.55 -7.21
N ALA A 45 3.88 -5.52 -8.48
CA ALA A 45 5.20 -5.99 -8.90
C ALA A 45 6.33 -5.10 -8.35
N ASP A 46 6.12 -3.79 -8.29
CA ASP A 46 7.07 -2.85 -7.70
C ASP A 46 7.25 -3.09 -6.20
N PHE A 47 6.16 -3.32 -5.46
CA PHE A 47 6.24 -3.69 -4.05
C PHE A 47 7.00 -5.01 -3.84
N LYS A 48 6.78 -6.00 -4.71
CA LYS A 48 7.55 -7.25 -4.67
C LYS A 48 9.05 -7.03 -4.87
N ARG A 49 9.44 -6.13 -5.77
CA ARG A 49 10.85 -5.76 -6.00
C ARG A 49 11.49 -5.05 -4.81
N LEU A 50 10.71 -4.39 -3.96
CA LEU A 50 11.20 -3.69 -2.77
C LEU A 50 11.49 -4.61 -1.59
N LEU A 51 10.98 -5.86 -1.58
CA LEU A 51 11.12 -6.78 -0.44
C LEU A 51 12.56 -6.93 0.10
N PRO A 52 13.61 -7.05 -0.75
CA PRO A 52 14.98 -7.15 -0.24
C PRO A 52 15.42 -5.95 0.60
N MET A 53 14.92 -4.75 0.26
CA MET A 53 15.23 -3.50 0.98
C MET A 53 14.43 -3.35 2.30
N LEU A 54 13.45 -4.21 2.52
CA LEU A 54 12.59 -4.22 3.70
C LEU A 54 12.96 -5.34 4.67
N SER A 55 14.03 -6.09 4.37
CA SER A 55 14.53 -7.15 5.24
C SER A 55 14.83 -6.62 6.65
N GLY A 56 14.33 -7.32 7.67
CA GLY A 56 14.47 -6.92 9.07
C GLY A 56 13.47 -5.87 9.57
N ILE A 57 12.58 -5.37 8.70
CA ILE A 57 11.52 -4.42 9.07
C ILE A 57 10.18 -5.16 9.13
N GLN A 58 9.42 -4.95 10.19
CA GLN A 58 8.05 -5.47 10.26
C GLN A 58 7.13 -4.59 9.41
N VAL A 59 6.72 -5.09 8.25
CA VAL A 59 5.75 -4.41 7.38
C VAL A 59 4.40 -5.11 7.49
N ILE A 60 3.36 -4.37 7.86
CA ILE A 60 1.98 -4.87 7.99
C ILE A 60 1.05 -4.02 7.11
N ASN A 61 0.19 -4.67 6.34
CA ASN A 61 -0.81 -3.99 5.54
C ASN A 61 -2.18 -3.98 6.24
N ALA A 62 -2.56 -2.81 6.75
CA ALA A 62 -3.85 -2.54 7.39
C ALA A 62 -4.93 -2.05 6.41
N THR A 63 -4.65 -2.05 5.11
CA THR A 63 -5.61 -1.68 4.07
C THR A 63 -6.69 -2.76 3.93
N ARG A 64 -7.97 -2.34 3.90
CA ARG A 64 -9.15 -3.24 3.89
C ARG A 64 -9.34 -3.99 2.57
N GLU A 65 -9.09 -3.34 1.44
CA GLU A 65 -9.13 -3.93 0.11
C GLU A 65 -7.82 -3.59 -0.58
N THR A 66 -7.05 -4.60 -1.00
CA THR A 66 -5.72 -4.38 -1.55
C THR A 66 -5.30 -5.52 -2.46
N ALA A 67 -4.61 -5.21 -3.55
CA ALA A 67 -3.95 -6.17 -4.42
C ALA A 67 -2.53 -6.54 -3.95
N LEU A 68 -2.05 -5.93 -2.86
CA LEU A 68 -0.76 -6.29 -2.29
C LEU A 68 -0.89 -7.57 -1.45
N ASP A 69 -0.30 -8.65 -1.96
CA ASP A 69 -0.24 -9.97 -1.33
C ASP A 69 1.11 -10.27 -0.65
N VAL A 70 2.10 -9.37 -0.79
CA VAL A 70 3.47 -9.57 -0.31
C VAL A 70 3.71 -9.19 1.15
N PHE A 71 2.71 -8.65 1.85
CA PHE A 71 2.81 -8.27 3.26
C PHE A 71 1.68 -8.90 4.08
N PRO A 72 1.94 -9.31 5.34
CA PRO A 72 0.90 -9.79 6.23
C PRO A 72 -0.17 -8.72 6.45
N ARG A 73 -1.43 -9.16 6.55
CA ARG A 73 -2.59 -8.28 6.74
C ARG A 73 -3.11 -8.36 8.17
N MET A 74 -3.58 -7.24 8.69
CA MET A 74 -4.16 -7.11 10.03
C MET A 74 -5.13 -5.92 10.06
N ASN A 75 -6.15 -5.91 10.90
CA ASN A 75 -7.02 -4.74 11.03
C ASN A 75 -6.23 -3.54 11.58
N LEU A 76 -6.56 -2.32 11.12
CA LEU A 76 -5.90 -1.11 11.61
C LEU A 76 -5.92 -0.98 13.14
N LYS A 77 -7.06 -1.27 13.78
CA LYS A 77 -7.18 -1.19 15.24
C LYS A 77 -6.20 -2.16 15.92
N GLU A 78 -6.17 -3.41 15.46
CA GLU A 78 -5.30 -4.44 16.01
C GLU A 78 -3.82 -4.05 15.91
N VAL A 79 -3.38 -3.49 14.77
CA VAL A 79 -1.98 -3.08 14.58
C VAL A 79 -1.57 -1.93 15.50
N LEU A 80 -2.53 -1.06 15.88
CA LEU A 80 -2.27 0.10 16.75
C LEU A 80 -2.32 -0.26 18.24
N ASP A 81 -2.97 -1.36 18.60
CA ASP A 81 -3.05 -1.84 19.99
C ASP A 81 -1.84 -2.74 20.39
N THR A 82 -0.91 -3.01 19.47
CA THR A 82 0.35 -3.76 19.70
C THR A 82 1.54 -2.82 19.88
#